data_AF-A0A3D1BSY5-F1
#
_entry.id   AF-A0A3D1BSY5-F1
#
_cell.length_a   1.000
_cell.length_b   1.000
_cell.length_c   1.000
_cell.angle_alpha   90.00
_cell.angle_beta   90.00
_cell.angle_gamma   90.00
#
_symmetry.space_group_name_H-M   'P 1'
#
loop_
_entity.id
_entity.type
_entity.pdbx_description
1 polymer ?
#
loop_
_entity_poly.entity_id
_entity_poly.type
_entity_poly.pdbx_seq_one_letter_code
_entity_poly.pdbx_strand_id
1 'polypeptide(L)'
;LVTEGILTLQKVAEILEDYKKHKPGKGPADKIVRLLMESDEIMFLIGTRINIAHQDPTLPVDLEIRRNVVKKIAALLEENWLKEVYLDYI
;
A
#
# COMPACT_ATOMS: atom_id res chain seq x y z
N LEU A 1 -12.91 -4.74 2.84
CA LEU A 1 -12.58 -4.71 1.39
C LEU A 1 -11.51 -5.78 1.16
N VAL A 2 -11.69 -6.69 0.22
CA VAL A 2 -10.68 -7.70 -0.16
C VAL A 2 -10.32 -7.45 -1.62
N THR A 3 -9.03 -7.42 -1.95
CA THR A 3 -8.53 -7.02 -3.27
C THR A 3 -7.44 -7.98 -3.77
N GLU A 4 -7.04 -7.80 -5.03
CA GLU A 4 -6.07 -8.66 -5.75
C GLU A 4 -4.61 -8.54 -5.23
N GLY A 5 -4.37 -7.83 -4.13
CA GLY A 5 -3.06 -7.76 -3.48
C GLY A 5 -2.16 -6.64 -4.01
N ILE A 6 -0.97 -6.98 -4.49
CA ILE A 6 0.11 -6.00 -4.75
C ILE A 6 -0.21 -4.99 -5.85
N LEU A 7 -0.88 -5.40 -6.92
CA LEU A 7 -1.26 -4.52 -8.03
C LEU A 7 -2.21 -3.41 -7.56
N THR A 8 -3.11 -3.73 -6.64
CA THR A 8 -4.00 -2.73 -6.05
C THR A 8 -3.22 -1.72 -5.20
N LEU A 9 -2.25 -2.18 -4.41
CA LEU A 9 -1.43 -1.28 -3.59
C LEU A 9 -0.51 -0.39 -4.45
N GLN A 10 0.05 -0.92 -5.54
CA GLN A 10 0.80 -0.11 -6.50
C GLN A 10 -0.09 0.98 -7.08
N LYS A 11 -1.32 0.64 -7.47
CA LYS A 11 -2.26 1.64 -7.97
C LYS A 11 -2.64 2.69 -6.92
N VAL A 12 -2.76 2.31 -5.65
CA VAL A 12 -2.96 3.25 -4.55
C VAL A 12 -1.78 4.23 -4.47
N ALA A 13 -0.55 3.74 -4.51
CA ALA A 13 0.64 4.60 -4.49
C ALA A 13 0.66 5.58 -5.67
N GLU A 14 0.35 5.12 -6.89
CA GLU A 14 0.24 5.99 -8.08
C GLU A 14 -0.82 7.07 -7.91
N ILE A 15 -1.99 6.73 -7.36
CA ILE A 15 -3.07 7.69 -7.12
C ILE A 15 -2.65 8.73 -6.09
N LEU A 16 -1.92 8.32 -5.03
CA LEU A 16 -1.43 9.24 -4.02
C LEU A 16 -0.38 10.21 -4.61
N GLU A 17 0.55 9.73 -5.43
CA GLU A 17 1.57 10.58 -6.07
C GLU A 17 0.98 11.69 -6.93
N ASP A 18 -0.10 11.43 -7.67
CA ASP A 18 -0.76 12.42 -8.53
C ASP A 18 -2.22 12.68 -8.11
N TYR A 19 -2.45 12.77 -6.80
CA TYR A 19 -3.80 12.84 -6.22
C TYR A 19 -4.63 14.01 -6.77
N LYS A 20 -4.00 15.16 -7.02
CA LYS A 20 -4.69 16.36 -7.55
C LYS A 20 -5.22 16.17 -8.97
N LYS A 21 -4.57 15.33 -9.79
CA LYS A 21 -5.00 15.07 -11.18
C LYS A 21 -5.85 13.81 -11.30
N HIS A 22 -5.86 12.96 -10.26
CA HIS A 22 -6.65 11.75 -10.24
C HIS A 22 -8.14 12.06 -10.16
N LYS A 23 -8.92 11.43 -11.05
CA LYS A 23 -10.39 11.48 -10.98
C LYS A 23 -10.88 10.25 -10.21
N PRO A 24 -11.54 10.41 -9.05
CA PRO A 24 -12.00 9.28 -8.25
C PRO A 24 -12.90 8.35 -9.05
N GLY A 25 -12.46 7.10 -9.18
CA GLY A 25 -13.22 6.01 -9.78
C GLY A 25 -14.05 5.24 -8.73
N LYS A 26 -14.58 4.09 -9.13
CA LYS A 26 -15.24 3.12 -8.23
C LYS A 26 -14.38 1.87 -7.98
N GLY A 27 -13.11 1.90 -8.38
CA GLY A 27 -12.18 0.79 -8.28
C GLY A 27 -11.75 0.50 -6.83
N PRO A 28 -11.15 -0.68 -6.59
CA PRO A 28 -10.65 -1.02 -5.26
C PRO A 28 -9.57 -0.05 -4.76
N ALA A 29 -8.69 0.42 -5.63
CA ALA A 29 -7.66 1.40 -5.29
C ALA A 29 -8.27 2.75 -4.87
N ASP A 30 -9.28 3.24 -5.61
CA ASP A 30 -10.00 4.48 -5.25
C ASP A 30 -10.66 4.37 -3.87
N LYS A 31 -11.26 3.21 -3.57
CA LYS A 31 -11.88 2.96 -2.25
C LYS A 31 -10.84 2.99 -1.14
N ILE A 32 -9.66 2.41 -1.35
CA ILE A 32 -8.56 2.46 -0.36
C ILE A 32 -8.08 3.89 -0.17
N VAL A 33 -7.78 4.62 -1.25
CA VAL A 33 -7.34 6.02 -1.17
C VAL A 33 -8.36 6.86 -0.42
N ARG A 34 -9.66 6.68 -0.70
CA ARG A 34 -10.72 7.37 0.02
C ARG A 34 -10.67 7.10 1.52
N LEU A 35 -10.55 5.83 1.93
CA LEU A 35 -10.42 5.47 3.35
C LEU A 35 -9.17 6.09 3.99
N LEU A 36 -8.03 6.06 3.30
CA LEU A 36 -6.80 6.67 3.78
C LEU A 36 -6.96 8.19 3.95
N MET A 37 -7.64 8.86 3.01
CA MET A 37 -7.88 10.29 3.09
C MET A 37 -8.86 10.69 4.20
N GLU A 38 -9.86 9.86 4.47
CA GLU A 38 -10.85 10.05 5.55
C GLU A 38 -10.32 9.71 6.95
N SER A 39 -9.11 9.16 7.09
CA SER A 39 -8.52 8.73 8.37
C SER A 39 -7.39 9.66 8.84
N ASP A 40 -7.33 9.99 10.12
CA ASP A 40 -6.23 10.78 10.71
C ASP A 40 -5.03 9.89 11.09
N GLU A 41 -5.32 8.74 11.69
CA GLU A 41 -4.35 7.70 12.08
C GLU A 41 -4.55 6.44 11.23
N ILE A 42 -3.45 5.86 10.73
CA ILE A 42 -3.49 4.72 9.81
C ILE A 42 -2.51 3.65 10.27
N MET A 43 -3.01 2.46 10.60
CA MET A 43 -2.18 1.30 10.93
C MET A 43 -2.15 0.28 9.79
N PHE A 44 -0.98 0.04 9.21
CA PHE A 44 -0.74 -1.02 8.25
C PHE A 44 -0.22 -2.28 8.96
N LEU A 45 -0.99 -3.35 8.90
CA LEU A 45 -0.57 -4.70 9.32
C LEU A 45 -0.05 -5.47 8.10
N ILE A 46 1.26 -5.75 8.08
CA ILE A 46 1.95 -6.29 6.92
C ILE A 46 2.36 -7.73 7.19
N GLY A 47 1.62 -8.68 6.60
CA GLY A 47 1.97 -10.09 6.67
C GLY A 47 3.32 -10.38 6.02
N THR A 48 4.17 -11.11 6.76
CA THR A 48 5.55 -11.44 6.39
C THR A 48 5.71 -12.87 5.90
N ARG A 49 4.62 -13.65 5.83
CA ARG A 49 4.64 -15.04 5.37
C ARG A 49 5.27 -15.14 3.98
N ILE A 50 6.44 -15.77 3.92
CA ILE A 50 7.13 -16.12 2.69
C ILE A 50 6.23 -17.04 1.87
N ASN A 51 6.04 -16.72 0.58
CA ASN A 51 5.29 -17.58 -0.33
C ASN A 51 6.13 -18.84 -0.62
N ILE A 52 5.89 -19.92 0.12
CA ILE A 52 6.65 -21.18 0.06
C ILE A 52 6.53 -21.88 -1.31
N ALA A 53 5.56 -21.49 -2.16
CA ALA A 53 5.33 -22.10 -3.48
C ALA A 53 6.45 -21.81 -4.51
N HIS A 54 7.38 -20.89 -4.22
CA HIS A 54 8.49 -20.52 -5.11
C HIS A 54 9.85 -20.59 -4.37
N GLN A 55 10.21 -21.77 -3.86
CA GLN A 55 11.55 -22.06 -3.31
C GLN A 55 12.62 -22.15 -4.41
N ASP A 56 12.86 -21.05 -5.11
CA ASP A 56 14.11 -20.83 -5.84
C ASP A 56 15.03 -19.97 -4.94
N PRO A 57 16.20 -20.47 -4.52
CA PRO A 57 17.10 -19.78 -3.58
C PRO A 57 17.69 -18.45 -4.10
N THR A 58 17.31 -17.99 -5.29
CA THR A 58 17.74 -16.73 -5.90
C THR A 58 16.78 -15.55 -5.71
N LEU A 59 15.57 -15.74 -5.18
CA LEU A 59 14.57 -14.66 -5.07
C LEU A 59 14.19 -14.27 -3.63
N PRO A 60 14.62 -13.09 -3.15
CA PRO A 60 13.94 -12.34 -2.08
C PRO A 60 12.95 -11.29 -2.62
N VAL A 61 12.50 -11.39 -3.87
CA VAL A 61 11.94 -10.23 -4.61
C VAL A 61 10.50 -9.87 -4.22
N ASP A 62 9.57 -10.81 -4.10
CA ASP A 62 8.13 -10.46 -4.00
C ASP A 62 7.69 -9.88 -2.64
N LEU A 63 8.27 -10.36 -1.55
CA LEU A 63 8.00 -9.85 -0.20
C LEU A 63 8.59 -8.44 -0.03
N GLU A 64 9.76 -8.22 -0.61
CA GLU A 64 10.41 -6.92 -0.62
C GLU A 64 9.57 -5.89 -1.40
N ILE A 65 8.98 -6.29 -2.54
CA ILE A 65 8.08 -5.44 -3.33
C ILE A 65 6.86 -5.00 -2.48
N ARG A 66 6.20 -5.91 -1.77
CA ARG A 66 5.02 -5.54 -0.95
C ARG A 66 5.37 -4.56 0.15
N ARG A 67 6.45 -4.82 0.88
CA ARG A 67 6.93 -3.94 1.95
C ARG A 67 7.31 -2.57 1.39
N ASN A 68 8.00 -2.53 0.26
CA ASN A 68 8.43 -1.28 -0.36
C ASN A 68 7.24 -0.44 -0.85
N VAL A 69 6.22 -1.06 -1.42
CA VAL A 69 5.00 -0.35 -1.84
C VAL A 69 4.25 0.22 -0.62
N VAL A 70 4.09 -0.55 0.46
CA VAL A 70 3.43 -0.04 1.68
C VAL A 70 4.24 1.09 2.31
N LYS A 71 5.57 0.96 2.39
CA LYS A 71 6.45 2.05 2.86
C LYS A 71 6.32 3.30 2.02
N LYS A 72 6.25 3.16 0.69
CA LYS A 72 6.02 4.28 -0.22
C LYS A 72 4.69 4.97 0.06
N ILE A 73 3.61 4.20 0.25
CA ILE A 73 2.29 4.75 0.60
C ILE A 73 2.36 5.50 1.93
N ALA A 74 2.99 4.92 2.96
CA ALA A 74 3.15 5.55 4.27
C ALA A 74 3.89 6.88 4.17
N ALA A 75 5.05 6.90 3.49
CA ALA A 75 5.83 8.12 3.29
C ALA A 75 5.02 9.20 2.57
N LEU A 76 4.28 8.83 1.51
CA LEU A 76 3.41 9.79 0.82
C LEU A 76 2.37 10.39 1.77
N LEU A 77 1.71 9.56 2.58
CA LEU A 77 0.67 9.97 3.54
C LEU A 77 1.22 10.93 4.61
N GLU A 78 2.40 10.62 5.15
CA GLU A 78 3.08 11.44 6.16
C GLU A 78 3.57 12.77 5.56
N GLU A 79 4.27 12.74 4.43
CA GLU A 79 4.94 13.91 3.84
C GLU A 79 3.94 14.91 3.23
N ASN A 80 2.93 14.42 2.49
CA ASN A 80 2.04 15.28 1.71
C ASN A 80 0.75 15.65 2.45
N TRP A 81 0.35 14.86 3.45
CA TRP A 81 -0.91 15.06 4.18
C TRP A 81 -0.77 15.09 5.70
N LEU A 82 0.46 14.97 6.25
CA LEU A 82 0.74 15.05 7.69
C LEU A 82 -0.09 14.05 8.52
N LYS A 83 -0.36 12.86 7.96
CA LYS A 83 -1.09 11.80 8.64
C LYS A 83 -0.15 11.00 9.54
N GLU A 84 -0.68 10.45 10.63
CA GLU A 84 0.08 9.52 11.47
C GLU A 84 -0.03 8.09 10.92
N VAL A 85 1.10 7.49 10.55
CA VAL A 85 1.13 6.14 9.97
C VAL A 85 1.98 5.20 10.80
N TYR A 86 1.41 4.04 11.12
CA TYR A 86 2.06 2.98 11.88
C TYR A 86 2.23 1.74 11.00
N LEU A 87 3.44 1.18 10.96
CA LEU A 87 3.75 -0.04 10.21
C LEU A 87 4.08 -1.16 11.17
N ASP A 88 3.28 -2.23 11.19
CA ASP A 88 3.53 -3.43 11.96
C ASP A 88 3.68 -4.65 11.05
N TYR A 89 4.60 -5.55 11.40
CA TYR A 89 4.98 -6.70 10.59
C TYR A 89 4.66 -7.99 11.36
N ILE A 90 3.73 -8.78 10.81
CA ILE A 90 3.18 -9.99 11.46
C ILE A 90 3.43 -11.27 10.67
#